data_AF-A0A7L0JEB0-F1
#
_entry.id   AF-A0A7L0JEB0-F1
#
_cell.length_a   1.000
_cell.length_b   1.000
_cell.length_c   1.000
_cell.angle_alpha   90.00
_cell.angle_beta   90.00
_cell.angle_gamma   90.00
#
_symmetry.space_group_name_H-M   'P 1'
#
loop_
_entity.id
_entity.type
_entity.pdbx_description
1 polymer ?
#
loop_
_entity_poly.entity_id
_entity_poly.type
_entity_poly.pdbx_seq_one_letter_code
_entity_poly.pdbx_strand_id
1 'polypeptide(L)'
;QLSMAQPSPERVPSPAEQEWAGPEALCPGWLEDEAPDGDVPGDSGDPDGATQAFERLQSALCQEGLPPTLDCSAEPRTGFGPLDVTVCILGSPTAFLPVLLEGGTRCPGAMVLCLSPTWASRVPSESCPGAWSLLLSQGVSFKVGGHSALETFVPPRRANYVTGTLAPGEPEGGWVGELARDLDCPTGGSAPLAHRLEDPLLTRCVLAARANLPVPPTLAFVLGARGDLPAELEVPGVRLVRLQDPQGQDSLVQEE
;
A
#
# COMPACT_ATOMS: atom_id res chain seq x y z
N GLN A 1 25.70 -3.73 70.23
CA GLN A 1 24.87 -4.43 69.24
C GLN A 1 23.99 -3.38 68.56
N LEU A 2 24.38 -2.93 67.37
CA LEU A 2 23.66 -1.93 66.58
C LEU A 2 22.99 -2.68 65.43
N SER A 3 21.66 -2.79 65.50
CA SER A 3 20.83 -3.41 64.46
C SER A 3 20.53 -2.37 63.40
N MET A 4 21.05 -2.56 62.18
CA MET A 4 20.73 -1.75 61.02
C MET A 4 19.37 -2.17 60.47
N ALA A 5 18.37 -1.30 60.57
CA ALA A 5 17.12 -1.44 59.85
C ALA A 5 17.35 -1.10 58.36
N GLN A 6 17.17 -2.06 57.47
CA GLN A 6 17.14 -1.82 56.03
C GLN A 6 15.82 -1.13 55.64
N PRO A 7 15.82 -0.14 54.73
CA PRO A 7 14.60 0.38 54.15
C PRO A 7 14.00 -0.61 53.14
N SER A 8 12.69 -0.81 53.23
CA SER A 8 11.88 -1.62 52.31
C SER A 8 12.03 -1.17 50.85
N PRO A 9 12.05 -2.09 49.86
CA PRO A 9 12.04 -1.70 48.46
C PRO A 9 10.67 -1.14 48.06
N GLU A 10 10.69 0.08 47.53
CA GLU A 10 9.58 0.75 46.87
C GLU A 10 9.09 -0.13 45.70
N ARG A 11 7.82 -0.52 45.71
CA ARG A 11 7.18 -1.26 44.62
C ARG A 11 6.94 -0.30 43.47
N VAL A 12 7.75 -0.41 42.42
CA VAL A 12 7.46 0.22 41.11
C VAL A 12 6.19 -0.44 40.56
N PRO A 13 5.11 0.29 40.27
CA PRO A 13 3.96 -0.30 39.59
C PRO A 13 4.36 -0.66 38.16
N SER A 14 4.24 -1.94 37.81
CA SER A 14 4.36 -2.43 36.43
C SER A 14 3.35 -1.69 35.53
N PRO A 15 3.74 -1.26 34.33
CA PRO A 15 2.76 -0.75 33.38
C PRO A 15 1.77 -1.87 33.08
N ALA A 16 0.48 -1.59 33.28
CA ALA A 16 -0.58 -2.49 32.84
C ALA A 16 -0.39 -2.72 31.35
N GLU A 17 -0.14 -3.97 30.97
CA GLU A 17 -0.20 -4.42 29.59
C GLU A 17 -1.61 -4.09 29.09
N GLN A 18 -1.73 -3.03 28.29
CA GLN A 18 -2.90 -2.81 27.48
C GLN A 18 -2.91 -3.93 26.44
N GLU A 19 -3.64 -4.99 26.79
CA GLU A 19 -4.01 -6.07 25.90
C GLU A 19 -4.58 -5.44 24.63
N TRP A 20 -3.80 -5.52 23.54
CA TRP A 20 -4.20 -5.02 22.24
C TRP A 20 -5.44 -5.80 21.83
N ALA A 21 -6.60 -5.15 21.95
CA ALA A 21 -7.84 -5.69 21.43
C ALA A 21 -7.66 -5.83 19.91
N GLY A 22 -7.76 -7.06 19.40
CA GLY A 22 -7.64 -7.34 17.97
C GLY A 22 -8.59 -6.49 17.12
N PRO A 23 -8.38 -6.44 15.80
CA PRO A 23 -9.09 -5.55 14.87
C PRO A 23 -10.63 -5.67 14.95
N GLU A 24 -11.15 -6.81 15.41
CA GLU A 24 -12.58 -7.07 15.60
C GLU A 24 -13.24 -6.18 16.67
N ALA A 25 -12.48 -5.69 17.66
CA ALA A 25 -13.01 -4.82 18.71
C ALA A 25 -13.34 -3.39 18.22
N LEU A 26 -12.97 -3.04 16.98
CA LEU A 26 -13.12 -1.70 16.44
C LEU A 26 -14.42 -1.49 15.64
N CYS A 27 -15.26 -2.50 15.43
CA CYS A 27 -16.33 -2.39 14.44
C CYS A 27 -17.64 -3.13 14.80
N PRO A 28 -18.55 -2.56 15.62
CA PRO A 28 -19.96 -2.86 15.49
C PRO A 28 -20.57 -1.91 14.44
N GLY A 29 -20.96 -2.43 13.27
CA GLY A 29 -21.87 -1.74 12.34
C GLY A 29 -21.28 -1.08 11.09
N TRP A 30 -20.00 -1.29 10.78
CA TRP A 30 -19.45 -0.97 9.47
C TRP A 30 -19.33 -2.28 8.70
N LEU A 31 -20.08 -2.41 7.60
CA LEU A 31 -20.05 -3.61 6.76
C LEU A 31 -18.60 -3.84 6.32
N GLU A 32 -18.06 -5.02 6.64
CA GLU A 32 -16.90 -5.52 5.92
C GLU A 32 -17.37 -5.82 4.49
N ASP A 33 -16.61 -5.31 3.53
CA ASP A 33 -16.90 -5.45 2.12
C ASP A 33 -16.70 -6.92 1.72
N GLU A 34 -17.77 -7.72 1.71
CA GLU A 34 -17.78 -8.97 0.95
C GLU A 34 -17.90 -8.56 -0.53
N ALA A 35 -16.77 -8.61 -1.22
CA ALA A 35 -16.73 -8.41 -2.66
C ALA A 35 -17.69 -9.42 -3.33
N PRO A 36 -18.67 -8.96 -4.14
CA PRO A 36 -19.51 -9.87 -4.89
C PRO A 36 -18.66 -10.61 -5.92
N ASP A 37 -18.83 -11.93 -6.03
CA ASP A 37 -18.31 -12.75 -7.14
C ASP A 37 -18.90 -12.22 -8.46
N GLY A 38 -18.18 -11.28 -9.08
CA GLY A 38 -18.46 -10.75 -10.40
C GLY A 38 -17.56 -11.43 -11.43
N ASP A 39 -18.18 -11.93 -12.51
CA ASP A 39 -17.50 -12.58 -13.63
C ASP A 39 -16.29 -11.77 -14.14
N VAL A 40 -15.14 -12.42 -14.17
CA VAL A 40 -13.83 -11.89 -14.64
C VAL A 40 -13.92 -11.38 -16.09
N PRO A 41 -13.74 -10.09 -16.35
CA PRO A 41 -13.39 -9.61 -17.68
C PRO A 41 -11.88 -9.82 -17.87
N GLY A 42 -11.52 -10.50 -18.95
CA GLY A 42 -10.19 -11.01 -19.21
C GLY A 42 -9.06 -9.98 -19.22
N ASP A 43 -7.94 -10.43 -18.67
CA ASP A 43 -6.55 -10.15 -19.03
C ASP A 43 -6.39 -9.28 -20.29
N SER A 44 -6.05 -8.02 -20.04
CA SER A 44 -5.20 -7.27 -20.97
C SER A 44 -4.00 -6.78 -20.18
N GLY A 45 -3.04 -7.67 -19.95
CA GLY A 45 -1.65 -7.30 -19.76
C GLY A 45 -1.17 -6.49 -20.95
N ASP A 46 -1.43 -5.18 -20.93
CA ASP A 46 -1.08 -4.26 -22.00
C ASP A 46 0.46 -4.08 -22.04
N PRO A 47 1.14 -4.57 -23.09
CA PRO A 47 2.58 -4.39 -23.23
C PRO A 47 2.99 -2.91 -23.36
N ASP A 48 2.05 -2.02 -23.71
CA ASP A 48 2.32 -0.58 -23.84
C ASP A 48 2.53 0.07 -22.46
N GLY A 49 1.90 -0.45 -21.40
CA GLY A 49 2.04 0.06 -20.04
C GLY A 49 3.45 -0.12 -19.46
N ALA A 50 4.06 -1.29 -19.68
CA ALA A 50 5.41 -1.59 -19.21
C ALA A 50 6.46 -0.72 -19.91
N THR A 51 6.31 -0.53 -21.22
CA THR A 51 7.17 0.32 -22.05
C THR A 51 7.10 1.77 -21.58
N GLN A 52 5.89 2.30 -21.41
CA GLN A 52 5.69 3.66 -20.92
C GLN A 52 6.26 3.86 -19.51
N ALA A 53 6.08 2.88 -18.62
CA ALA A 53 6.64 2.95 -17.26
C ALA A 53 8.17 2.92 -17.28
N PHE A 54 8.77 2.14 -18.18
CA PHE A 54 10.22 2.11 -18.38
C PHE A 54 10.76 3.45 -18.94
N GLU A 55 10.07 4.05 -19.91
CA GLU A 55 10.42 5.38 -20.44
C GLU A 55 10.34 6.47 -19.37
N ARG A 56 9.33 6.42 -18.48
CA ARG A 56 9.22 7.31 -17.32
C ARG A 56 10.41 7.14 -16.37
N LEU A 57 10.85 5.90 -16.13
CA LEU A 57 12.06 5.65 -15.36
C LEU A 57 13.30 6.26 -16.03
N GLN A 58 13.50 6.04 -17.33
CA GLN A 58 14.66 6.61 -18.04
C GLN A 58 14.66 8.14 -17.98
N SER A 59 13.48 8.75 -18.12
CA SER A 59 13.30 10.21 -18.02
C SER A 59 13.65 10.71 -16.62
N ALA A 60 13.20 10.02 -15.56
CA ALA A 60 13.49 10.40 -14.19
C ALA A 60 14.99 10.27 -13.86
N LEU A 61 15.65 9.18 -14.29
CA LEU A 61 17.10 9.02 -14.14
C LEU A 61 17.88 10.14 -14.83
N CYS A 62 17.47 10.51 -16.05
CA CYS A 62 18.09 11.59 -16.81
C CYS A 62 17.94 12.96 -16.10
N GLN A 63 16.76 13.26 -15.57
CA GLN A 63 16.50 14.50 -14.81
C GLN A 63 17.36 14.61 -13.55
N GLU A 64 17.63 13.48 -12.89
CA GLU A 64 18.51 13.40 -11.71
C GLU A 64 20.01 13.32 -12.07
N GLY A 65 20.38 13.35 -13.35
CA GLY A 65 21.76 13.23 -13.80
C GLY A 65 22.39 11.85 -13.57
N LEU A 66 21.56 10.80 -13.48
CA LEU A 66 21.95 9.41 -13.24
C LEU A 66 22.14 8.64 -14.56
N PRO A 67 22.95 7.57 -14.57
CA PRO A 67 23.12 6.75 -15.76
C PRO A 67 21.81 6.06 -16.18
N PRO A 68 21.60 5.80 -17.48
CA PRO A 68 20.45 5.06 -17.96
C PRO A 68 20.49 3.60 -17.45
N THR A 69 19.31 2.98 -17.42
CA THR A 69 19.21 1.56 -17.02
C THR A 69 19.89 0.67 -18.05
N LEU A 70 20.81 -0.19 -17.60
CA LEU A 70 21.46 -1.18 -18.45
C LEU A 70 20.51 -2.35 -18.73
N ASP A 71 20.28 -2.70 -19.99
CA ASP A 71 19.52 -3.89 -20.33
C ASP A 71 20.40 -5.15 -20.24
N CYS A 72 20.12 -5.98 -19.23
CA CYS A 72 20.76 -7.28 -19.01
C CYS A 72 19.76 -8.44 -19.17
N SER A 73 18.58 -8.19 -19.75
CA SER A 73 17.49 -9.18 -19.83
C SER A 73 17.84 -10.43 -20.65
N ALA A 74 18.81 -10.30 -21.58
CA ALA A 74 19.33 -11.37 -22.41
C ALA A 74 20.23 -12.37 -21.67
N GLU A 75 20.74 -12.00 -20.49
CA GLU A 75 21.59 -12.84 -19.64
C GLU A 75 20.87 -13.08 -18.30
N PRO A 76 20.00 -14.11 -18.21
CA PRO A 76 19.22 -14.36 -17.02
C PRO A 76 20.10 -14.56 -15.79
N ARG A 77 19.80 -13.82 -14.73
CA ARG A 77 20.48 -13.95 -13.46
C ARG A 77 20.00 -15.20 -12.73
N THR A 78 20.98 -16.00 -12.36
CA THR A 78 20.80 -17.26 -11.63
C THR A 78 21.48 -17.18 -10.26
N GLY A 79 21.26 -18.19 -9.43
CA GLY A 79 21.97 -18.33 -8.15
C GLY A 79 21.34 -17.58 -6.96
N PHE A 80 20.14 -17.02 -7.11
CA PHE A 80 19.40 -16.49 -5.97
C PHE A 80 18.91 -17.63 -5.08
N GLY A 81 19.38 -17.63 -3.84
CA GLY A 81 18.97 -18.55 -2.79
C GLY A 81 17.82 -17.98 -1.94
N PRO A 82 17.26 -18.81 -1.06
CA PRO A 82 16.15 -18.42 -0.18
C PRO A 82 16.53 -17.37 0.88
N LEU A 83 17.82 -17.09 1.07
CA LEU A 83 18.33 -16.07 1.99
C LEU A 83 18.57 -14.71 1.30
N ASP A 84 18.48 -14.65 -0.03
CA ASP A 84 18.67 -13.40 -0.75
C ASP A 84 17.47 -12.48 -0.54
N VAL A 85 17.73 -11.33 0.07
CA VAL A 85 16.69 -10.34 0.35
C VAL A 85 16.28 -9.65 -0.94
N THR A 86 14.97 -9.59 -1.16
CA THR A 86 14.35 -8.91 -2.30
C THR A 86 13.29 -7.96 -1.79
N VAL A 87 13.53 -6.66 -1.97
CA VAL A 87 12.55 -5.61 -1.71
C VAL A 87 11.92 -5.26 -3.06
N CYS A 88 10.69 -5.73 -3.27
CA CYS A 88 9.95 -5.49 -4.48
C CYS A 88 9.16 -4.19 -4.36
N ILE A 89 9.35 -3.30 -5.32
CA ILE A 89 8.55 -2.08 -5.47
C ILE A 89 7.65 -2.25 -6.69
N LEU A 90 6.34 -2.16 -6.48
CA LEU A 90 5.32 -2.29 -7.52
C LEU A 90 4.81 -0.91 -7.94
N GLY A 91 4.71 -0.66 -9.24
CA GLY A 91 4.05 0.53 -9.78
C GLY A 91 5.00 1.62 -10.23
N SER A 92 4.63 2.88 -9.98
CA SER A 92 5.29 4.03 -10.63
C SER A 92 6.75 4.21 -10.18
N PRO A 93 7.72 4.31 -11.12
CA PRO A 93 9.13 4.52 -10.80
C PRO A 93 9.39 5.81 -10.01
N THR A 94 8.68 6.89 -10.36
CA THR A 94 9.00 8.23 -9.87
C THR A 94 8.70 8.40 -8.38
N ALA A 95 7.62 7.80 -7.89
CA ALA A 95 7.22 7.91 -6.48
C ALA A 95 8.24 7.25 -5.53
N PHE A 96 8.97 6.26 -6.03
CA PHE A 96 9.89 5.46 -5.23
C PHE A 96 11.37 5.65 -5.60
N LEU A 97 11.69 6.53 -6.55
CA LEU A 97 13.08 6.73 -6.99
C LEU A 97 14.05 7.00 -5.83
N PRO A 98 13.75 7.88 -4.85
CA PRO A 98 14.64 8.09 -3.70
C PRO A 98 14.88 6.81 -2.88
N VAL A 99 13.82 6.01 -2.66
CA VAL A 99 13.90 4.75 -1.91
C VAL A 99 14.70 3.70 -2.67
N LEU A 100 14.52 3.62 -3.99
CA LEU A 100 15.27 2.72 -4.88
C LEU A 100 16.77 3.06 -4.88
N LEU A 101 17.13 4.34 -4.95
CA LEU A 101 18.52 4.79 -4.98
C LEU A 101 19.24 4.59 -3.64
N GLU A 102 18.60 4.98 -2.53
CA GLU A 102 19.16 4.77 -1.19
C GLU A 102 19.26 3.26 -0.90
N GLY A 103 18.18 2.51 -1.13
CA GLY A 103 18.17 1.07 -0.94
C GLY A 103 19.19 0.35 -1.83
N GLY A 104 19.38 0.77 -3.08
CA GLY A 104 20.38 0.22 -3.99
C GLY A 104 21.83 0.53 -3.56
N THR A 105 22.03 1.60 -2.80
CA THR A 105 23.33 1.92 -2.17
C THR A 105 23.58 1.06 -0.94
N ARG A 106 22.55 0.84 -0.11
CA ARG A 106 22.65 0.05 1.13
C ARG A 106 22.71 -1.46 0.88
N CYS A 107 21.92 -1.93 -0.07
CA CYS A 107 21.74 -3.34 -0.43
C CYS A 107 21.74 -3.51 -1.96
N PRO A 108 22.91 -3.44 -2.63
CA PRO A 108 23.00 -3.48 -4.08
C PRO A 108 22.31 -4.72 -4.69
N GLY A 109 21.40 -4.49 -5.62
CA GLY A 109 20.64 -5.55 -6.29
C GLY A 109 19.51 -6.18 -5.48
N ALA A 110 19.28 -5.76 -4.23
CA ALA A 110 18.14 -6.21 -3.42
C ALA A 110 16.86 -5.42 -3.73
N MET A 111 17.00 -4.13 -4.08
CA MET A 111 15.88 -3.28 -4.50
C MET A 111 15.52 -3.60 -5.95
N VAL A 112 14.30 -4.09 -6.17
CA VAL A 112 13.81 -4.47 -7.51
C VAL A 112 12.50 -3.75 -7.78
N LEU A 113 12.48 -2.96 -8.83
CA LEU A 113 11.29 -2.30 -9.33
C LEU A 113 10.60 -3.18 -10.37
N CYS A 114 9.33 -3.51 -10.12
CA CYS A 114 8.45 -4.22 -11.03
C CYS A 114 7.54 -3.20 -11.72
N LEU A 115 7.63 -3.12 -13.04
CA LEU A 115 6.90 -2.13 -13.84
C LEU A 115 5.65 -2.70 -14.53
N SER A 116 5.48 -4.02 -14.50
CA SER A 116 4.41 -4.74 -15.21
C SER A 116 3.90 -5.91 -14.38
N PRO A 117 2.59 -6.21 -14.39
CA PRO A 117 2.08 -7.42 -13.76
C PRO A 117 2.67 -8.70 -14.36
N THR A 118 3.02 -8.71 -15.64
CA THR A 118 3.58 -9.88 -16.34
C THR A 118 4.99 -10.26 -15.87
N TRP A 119 5.66 -9.38 -15.12
CA TRP A 119 7.00 -9.63 -14.56
C TRP A 119 6.95 -10.35 -13.21
N ALA A 120 5.75 -10.55 -12.68
CA ALA A 120 5.53 -11.16 -11.38
C ALA A 120 4.47 -12.26 -11.47
N SER A 121 4.58 -13.25 -10.60
CA SER A 121 3.54 -14.26 -10.41
C SER A 121 3.29 -14.48 -8.93
N ARG A 122 2.03 -14.78 -8.60
CA ARG A 122 1.64 -15.21 -7.26
C ARG A 122 1.57 -16.73 -7.25
N VAL A 123 2.18 -17.33 -6.25
CA VAL A 123 2.10 -18.77 -6.00
C VAL A 123 1.61 -19.00 -4.56
N PRO A 124 0.88 -20.09 -4.28
CA PRO A 124 0.49 -20.42 -2.93
C PRO A 124 1.72 -20.49 -2.01
N SER A 125 1.63 -19.86 -0.85
CA SER A 125 2.72 -19.87 0.12
C SER A 125 2.95 -21.27 0.67
N GLU A 126 4.21 -21.71 0.69
CA GLU A 126 4.61 -22.96 1.34
C GLU A 126 4.63 -22.83 2.88
N SER A 127 4.80 -21.61 3.40
CA SER A 127 4.95 -21.34 4.83
C SER A 127 3.66 -20.93 5.52
N CYS A 128 2.71 -20.35 4.79
CA CYS A 128 1.52 -19.72 5.35
C CYS A 128 0.26 -20.13 4.57
N PRO A 129 -0.52 -21.12 5.04
CA PRO A 129 -1.76 -21.53 4.37
C PRO A 129 -2.71 -20.34 4.17
N GLY A 130 -3.24 -20.20 2.95
CA GLY A 130 -4.13 -19.09 2.57
C GLY A 130 -3.40 -17.81 2.13
N ALA A 131 -2.08 -17.73 2.28
CA ALA A 131 -1.26 -16.62 1.80
C ALA A 131 -0.56 -16.94 0.46
N TRP A 132 -0.01 -15.92 -0.16
CA TRP A 132 0.68 -16.00 -1.45
C TRP A 132 2.13 -15.55 -1.35
N SER A 133 3.04 -16.26 -2.01
CA SER A 133 4.39 -15.75 -2.29
C SER A 133 4.39 -15.01 -3.62
N LEU A 134 5.04 -13.86 -3.68
CA LEU A 134 5.27 -13.12 -4.92
C LEU A 134 6.63 -13.49 -5.52
N LEU A 135 6.65 -13.93 -6.77
CA LEU A 135 7.85 -14.31 -7.52
C LEU A 135 8.06 -13.35 -8.70
N LEU A 136 9.27 -12.82 -8.83
CA LEU A 136 9.67 -11.92 -9.90
C LEU A 136 10.44 -12.70 -10.97
N SER A 137 9.90 -12.73 -12.19
CA SER A 137 10.60 -13.25 -13.36
C SER A 137 11.46 -12.19 -14.03
N GLN A 138 11.10 -10.91 -13.88
CA GLN A 138 11.84 -9.76 -14.39
C GLN A 138 11.75 -8.57 -13.42
N GLY A 139 12.65 -7.61 -13.58
CA GLY A 139 12.58 -6.34 -12.86
C GLY A 139 13.80 -5.46 -13.08
N VAL A 140 13.70 -4.21 -12.66
CA VAL A 140 14.83 -3.28 -12.67
C VAL A 140 15.49 -3.28 -11.30
N SER A 141 16.70 -3.81 -11.20
CA SER A 141 17.46 -3.80 -9.95
C SER A 141 18.31 -2.54 -9.81
N PHE A 142 18.35 -1.97 -8.61
CA PHE A 142 19.14 -0.78 -8.30
C PHE A 142 20.41 -1.14 -7.53
N LYS A 143 21.52 -0.49 -7.90
CA LYS A 143 22.87 -0.74 -7.41
C LYS A 143 23.51 0.59 -6.98
N VAL A 144 24.71 0.48 -6.42
CA VAL A 144 25.46 1.63 -5.91
C VAL A 144 25.68 2.70 -6.98
N GLY A 145 25.64 3.98 -6.56
CA GLY A 145 25.91 5.12 -7.45
C GLY A 145 24.81 5.40 -8.46
N GLY A 146 23.57 4.98 -8.18
CA GLY A 146 22.42 5.22 -9.04
C GLY A 146 22.40 4.38 -10.32
N HIS A 147 23.23 3.34 -10.41
CA HIS A 147 23.16 2.38 -11.50
C HIS A 147 21.94 1.49 -11.34
N SER A 148 21.25 1.22 -12.45
CA SER A 148 20.16 0.27 -12.51
C SER A 148 20.35 -0.70 -13.68
N ALA A 149 19.77 -1.89 -13.55
CA ALA A 149 19.80 -2.91 -14.61
C ALA A 149 18.44 -3.58 -14.76
N LEU A 150 17.93 -3.67 -15.99
CA LEU A 150 16.79 -4.52 -16.33
C LEU A 150 17.29 -5.96 -16.39
N GLU A 151 16.74 -6.81 -15.52
CA GLU A 151 17.23 -8.17 -15.30
C GLU A 151 16.07 -9.18 -15.44
N THR A 152 16.39 -10.35 -16.00
CA THR A 152 15.53 -11.53 -16.00
C THR A 152 16.05 -12.50 -14.94
N PHE A 153 15.17 -13.13 -14.17
CA PHE A 153 15.52 -14.03 -13.06
C PHE A 153 15.12 -15.47 -13.37
N VAL A 154 16.09 -16.40 -13.30
CA VAL A 154 15.85 -17.83 -13.51
C VAL A 154 16.60 -18.64 -12.42
N PRO A 155 15.90 -19.33 -11.50
CA PRO A 155 14.45 -19.32 -11.31
C PRO A 155 13.93 -17.93 -10.88
N PRO A 156 12.60 -17.67 -10.99
CA PRO A 156 12.01 -16.44 -10.48
C PRO A 156 12.39 -16.16 -9.02
N ARG A 157 12.66 -14.90 -8.73
CA ARG A 157 13.16 -14.45 -7.42
C ARG A 157 11.99 -14.14 -6.49
N ARG A 158 11.97 -14.73 -5.30
CA ARG A 158 10.93 -14.45 -4.29
C ARG A 158 11.08 -13.06 -3.67
N ALA A 159 10.00 -12.31 -3.54
CA ALA A 159 9.94 -11.08 -2.78
C ALA A 159 9.91 -11.37 -1.26
N ASN A 160 10.70 -10.64 -0.48
CA ASN A 160 10.73 -10.72 0.99
C ASN A 160 10.10 -9.51 1.66
N TYR A 161 9.88 -8.43 0.90
CA TYR A 161 9.14 -7.25 1.31
C TYR A 161 8.52 -6.63 0.05
N VAL A 162 7.28 -6.18 0.14
CA VAL A 162 6.58 -5.56 -1.00
C VAL A 162 6.04 -4.18 -0.63
N THR A 163 6.25 -3.20 -1.48
CA THR A 163 5.60 -1.89 -1.37
C THR A 163 5.26 -1.36 -2.77
N GLY A 164 4.42 -0.34 -2.87
CA GLY A 164 4.02 0.18 -4.18
C GLY A 164 3.02 1.33 -4.12
N THR A 165 2.73 1.89 -5.29
CA THR A 165 1.75 2.97 -5.45
C THR A 165 0.34 2.39 -5.45
N LEU A 166 -0.28 2.33 -4.29
CA LEU A 166 -1.65 1.85 -4.10
C LEU A 166 -2.63 3.03 -4.29
N ALA A 167 -2.80 3.49 -5.53
CA ALA A 167 -3.64 4.65 -5.82
C ALA A 167 -5.14 4.33 -5.65
N PRO A 168 -5.96 5.26 -5.12
CA PRO A 168 -7.41 5.13 -5.10
C PRO A 168 -7.99 5.60 -6.44
N GLY A 169 -8.75 4.72 -7.10
CA GLY A 169 -9.44 5.09 -8.34
C GLY A 169 -9.91 3.91 -9.17
N GLU A 170 -9.33 2.72 -8.99
CA GLU A 170 -9.82 1.50 -9.62
C GLU A 170 -10.61 0.68 -8.58
N PRO A 171 -11.94 0.55 -8.75
CA PRO A 171 -12.79 -0.19 -7.81
C PRO A 171 -12.44 -1.69 -7.75
N GLU A 172 -11.77 -2.20 -8.79
CA GLU A 172 -10.97 -3.42 -8.74
C GLU A 172 -9.53 -2.98 -8.57
N GLY A 173 -8.99 -3.05 -7.35
CA GLY A 173 -7.67 -2.50 -7.03
C GLY A 173 -6.63 -2.91 -8.08
N GLY A 174 -6.17 -1.93 -8.88
CA GLY A 174 -5.30 -2.15 -10.03
C GLY A 174 -4.12 -3.04 -9.69
N TRP A 175 -3.47 -3.62 -10.70
CA TRP A 175 -2.53 -4.76 -10.57
C TRP A 175 -1.55 -4.71 -9.38
N VAL A 176 -1.10 -3.53 -8.95
CA VAL A 176 -0.28 -3.34 -7.74
C VAL A 176 -0.99 -3.84 -6.47
N GLY A 177 -2.25 -3.49 -6.27
CA GLY A 177 -3.08 -3.94 -5.15
C GLY A 177 -3.36 -5.44 -5.22
N GLU A 178 -3.66 -5.97 -6.41
CA GLU A 178 -3.88 -7.40 -6.62
C GLU A 178 -2.62 -8.23 -6.29
N LEU A 179 -1.45 -7.81 -6.77
CA LEU A 179 -0.18 -8.48 -6.49
C LEU A 179 0.23 -8.37 -5.02
N ALA A 180 -0.12 -7.28 -4.34
CA ALA A 180 0.20 -7.07 -2.93
C ALA A 180 -0.78 -7.74 -1.96
N ARG A 181 -1.87 -8.34 -2.46
CA ARG A 181 -2.93 -8.93 -1.63
C ARG A 181 -2.49 -10.25 -0.99
N ASP A 182 -2.76 -10.41 0.30
CA ASP A 182 -2.57 -11.63 1.08
C ASP A 182 -1.16 -12.24 0.94
N LEU A 183 -0.13 -11.40 0.88
CA LEU A 183 1.25 -11.86 0.75
C LEU A 183 1.78 -12.45 2.05
N ASP A 184 2.61 -13.49 1.92
CA ASP A 184 3.31 -14.14 3.03
C ASP A 184 4.56 -13.40 3.53
N CYS A 185 4.78 -12.19 3.02
CA CYS A 185 5.88 -11.32 3.40
C CYS A 185 5.34 -9.95 3.82
N PRO A 186 6.08 -9.18 4.64
CA PRO A 186 5.63 -7.87 5.08
C PRO A 186 5.40 -6.91 3.91
N THR A 187 4.34 -6.11 4.00
CA THR A 187 4.01 -5.08 3.02
C THR A 187 4.14 -3.67 3.60
N GLY A 188 4.57 -2.71 2.79
CA GLY A 188 4.71 -1.30 3.18
C GLY A 188 3.42 -0.49 3.17
N GLY A 189 2.32 -1.07 2.69
CA GLY A 189 1.02 -0.42 2.59
C GLY A 189 -0.09 -1.45 2.37
N SER A 190 -1.33 -0.97 2.49
CA SER A 190 -2.54 -1.77 2.27
C SER A 190 -3.48 -0.95 1.37
N ALA A 191 -3.94 -1.54 0.26
CA ALA A 191 -4.87 -0.87 -0.65
C ALA A 191 -6.16 -0.43 0.06
N PRO A 192 -6.82 -1.27 0.88
CA PRO A 192 -7.97 -0.84 1.68
C PRO A 192 -7.66 0.34 2.60
N LEU A 193 -6.48 0.35 3.24
CA LEU A 193 -6.09 1.44 4.13
C LEU A 193 -5.80 2.73 3.34
N ALA A 194 -5.06 2.64 2.23
CA ALA A 194 -4.76 3.78 1.36
C ALA A 194 -6.05 4.40 0.84
N HIS A 195 -6.98 3.58 0.34
CA HIS A 195 -8.29 4.04 -0.13
C HIS A 195 -9.06 4.82 0.96
N ARG A 196 -9.08 4.29 2.20
CA ARG A 196 -9.76 4.96 3.32
C ARG A 196 -9.08 6.28 3.74
N LEU A 197 -7.74 6.31 3.75
CA LEU A 197 -6.97 7.48 4.17
C LEU A 197 -6.98 8.61 3.13
N GLU A 198 -7.14 8.27 1.86
CA GLU A 198 -7.20 9.25 0.77
C GLU A 198 -8.60 9.83 0.55
N ASP A 199 -9.66 9.18 1.04
CA ASP A 199 -10.99 9.78 1.13
C ASP A 199 -11.07 10.73 2.34
N PRO A 200 -11.12 12.06 2.14
CA PRO A 200 -11.10 13.01 3.24
C PRO A 200 -12.38 12.95 4.08
N LEU A 201 -13.51 12.58 3.47
CA LEU A 201 -14.77 12.43 4.19
C LEU A 201 -14.69 11.20 5.08
N LEU A 202 -14.34 10.02 4.55
CA LEU A 202 -14.19 8.79 5.35
C LEU A 202 -13.16 8.96 6.46
N THR A 203 -12.01 9.55 6.15
CA THR A 203 -10.97 9.83 7.15
C THR A 203 -11.50 10.69 8.29
N ARG A 204 -12.19 11.80 7.97
CA ARG A 204 -12.78 12.67 9.00
C ARG A 204 -13.87 11.96 9.80
N CYS A 205 -14.69 11.14 9.15
CA CYS A 205 -15.69 10.33 9.84
C CYS A 205 -15.05 9.38 10.86
N VAL A 206 -13.99 8.67 10.45
CA VAL A 206 -13.25 7.76 11.35
C VAL A 206 -12.63 8.52 12.52
N LEU A 207 -11.96 9.65 12.26
CA LEU A 207 -11.30 10.45 13.29
C LEU A 207 -12.29 11.04 14.30
N ALA A 208 -13.39 11.61 13.83
CA ALA A 208 -14.37 12.26 14.71
C ALA A 208 -15.29 11.25 15.41
N ALA A 209 -15.75 10.21 14.72
CA ALA A 209 -16.70 9.25 15.29
C ALA A 209 -16.05 8.24 16.23
N ARG A 210 -14.86 7.72 15.87
CA ARG A 210 -14.22 6.61 16.60
C ARG A 210 -13.14 7.08 17.56
N ALA A 211 -12.30 8.02 17.13
CA ALA A 211 -11.18 8.49 17.93
C ALA A 211 -11.53 9.73 18.77
N ASN A 212 -12.74 10.28 18.60
CA ASN A 212 -13.18 11.53 19.23
C ASN A 212 -12.14 12.67 19.05
N LEU A 213 -11.49 12.68 17.88
CA LEU A 213 -10.49 13.67 17.55
C LEU A 213 -11.14 14.88 16.89
N PRO A 214 -10.68 16.11 17.18
CA PRO A 214 -11.19 17.30 16.53
C PRO A 214 -10.87 17.23 15.03
N VAL A 215 -11.89 17.39 14.20
CA VAL A 215 -11.76 17.50 12.74
C VAL A 215 -12.23 18.88 12.28
N PRO A 216 -11.73 19.41 11.16
CA PRO A 216 -12.26 20.63 10.59
C PRO A 216 -13.76 20.51 10.29
N PRO A 217 -14.58 21.55 10.59
CA PRO A 217 -15.97 21.59 10.18
C PRO A 217 -16.11 21.27 8.69
N THR A 218 -16.86 20.21 8.37
CA THR A 218 -16.95 19.66 7.03
C THR A 218 -18.41 19.57 6.61
N LEU A 219 -18.76 20.25 5.53
CA LEU A 219 -20.00 20.04 4.79
C LEU A 219 -19.66 19.20 3.56
N ALA A 220 -20.22 17.99 3.47
CA ALA A 220 -19.96 17.08 2.36
C ALA A 220 -21.24 16.81 1.57
N PHE A 221 -21.16 16.96 0.26
CA PHE A 221 -22.25 16.65 -0.66
C PHE A 221 -21.96 15.31 -1.33
N VAL A 222 -22.89 14.36 -1.23
CA VAL A 222 -22.75 13.04 -1.84
C VAL A 222 -23.89 12.79 -2.79
N LEU A 223 -23.56 12.45 -4.03
CA LEU A 223 -24.54 12.08 -5.05
C LEU A 223 -24.87 10.59 -4.93
N GLY A 224 -26.14 10.26 -4.69
CA GLY A 224 -26.60 8.87 -4.56
C GLY A 224 -26.20 8.15 -3.27
N ALA A 225 -26.37 6.82 -3.26
CA ALA A 225 -26.01 5.96 -2.15
C ALA A 225 -24.55 5.49 -2.28
N ARG A 226 -23.67 5.97 -1.39
CA ARG A 226 -22.34 5.38 -1.17
C ARG A 226 -22.44 4.26 -0.14
N GLY A 227 -22.13 3.03 -0.53
CA GLY A 227 -22.14 1.85 0.35
C GLY A 227 -21.18 1.96 1.53
N ASP A 228 -20.08 2.68 1.35
CA ASP A 228 -19.05 2.88 2.39
C ASP A 228 -19.44 3.90 3.46
N LEU A 229 -20.58 4.60 3.27
CA LEU A 229 -21.05 5.62 4.19
C LEU A 229 -22.39 5.20 4.81
N PRO A 230 -22.51 5.20 6.16
CA PRO A 230 -23.76 4.95 6.86
C PRO A 230 -24.90 5.81 6.31
N ALA A 231 -26.11 5.25 6.26
CA ALA A 231 -27.30 5.93 5.74
C ALA A 231 -27.52 7.30 6.42
N GLU A 232 -27.26 7.35 7.73
CA GLU A 232 -27.32 8.53 8.57
C GLU A 232 -26.00 8.66 9.33
N LEU A 233 -25.27 9.74 9.10
CA LEU A 233 -23.95 9.98 9.69
C LEU A 233 -24.03 11.21 10.60
N GLU A 234 -24.38 11.00 11.86
CA GLU A 234 -24.30 12.03 12.89
C GLU A 234 -22.91 12.05 13.53
N VAL A 235 -21.96 12.69 12.84
CA VAL A 235 -20.59 12.82 13.33
C VAL A 235 -20.31 14.28 13.71
N PRO A 236 -19.84 14.55 14.94
CA PRO A 236 -19.53 15.91 15.36
C PRO A 236 -18.57 16.60 14.38
N GLY A 237 -18.98 17.77 13.88
CA GLY A 237 -18.18 18.54 12.92
C GLY A 237 -18.25 18.07 11.46
N VAL A 238 -18.99 17.00 11.15
CA VAL A 238 -19.23 16.54 9.76
C VAL A 238 -20.72 16.51 9.47
N ARG A 239 -21.15 17.29 8.47
CA ARG A 239 -22.53 17.31 7.97
C ARG A 239 -22.57 16.73 6.56
N LEU A 240 -23.31 15.64 6.40
CA LEU A 240 -23.52 14.99 5.10
C LEU A 240 -24.83 15.46 4.46
N VAL A 241 -24.78 15.91 3.21
CA VAL A 241 -25.93 16.28 2.40
C VAL A 241 -26.00 15.34 1.21
N ARG A 242 -27.03 14.49 1.16
CA ARG A 242 -27.26 13.57 0.05
C ARG A 242 -28.05 14.26 -1.05
N LEU A 243 -27.46 14.33 -2.23
CA LEU A 243 -28.05 14.91 -3.42
C LEU A 243 -28.73 13.79 -4.22
N GLN A 244 -30.01 13.97 -4.53
CA GLN A 244 -30.82 12.98 -5.25
C GLN A 244 -30.68 13.09 -6.77
N ASP A 245 -30.28 14.26 -7.30
CA ASP A 245 -30.12 14.52 -8.73
C ASP A 245 -29.10 15.66 -8.97
N PRO A 246 -28.21 15.58 -9.98
CA PRO A 246 -27.32 16.69 -10.34
C PRO A 246 -28.05 17.93 -10.91
N GLN A 247 -29.33 17.84 -11.32
CA GLN A 247 -30.09 18.99 -11.81
C GLN A 247 -30.96 19.64 -10.72
N GLY A 248 -30.96 20.98 -10.65
CA GLY A 248 -31.97 21.77 -9.91
C GLY A 248 -31.59 22.26 -8.51
N GLN A 249 -30.30 22.37 -8.17
CA GLN A 249 -29.84 22.74 -6.82
C GLN A 249 -29.60 24.24 -6.60
N ASP A 250 -29.92 25.08 -7.57
CA ASP A 250 -29.72 26.55 -7.50
C ASP A 250 -30.50 27.22 -6.36
N SER A 251 -31.50 26.55 -5.79
CA SER A 251 -32.34 27.05 -4.69
C SER A 251 -31.84 26.69 -3.28
N LEU A 252 -30.78 25.88 -3.16
CA LEU A 252 -30.27 25.39 -1.87
C LEU A 252 -29.12 26.23 -1.29
N VAL A 253 -28.52 27.11 -2.10
CA VAL A 253 -27.51 28.07 -1.63
C VAL A 253 -28.22 29.40 -1.37
N GLN A 254 -28.53 29.68 -0.10
CA GLN A 254 -28.86 31.04 0.32
C GLN A 254 -27.55 31.74 0.68
N GLU A 255 -27.23 32.83 -0.04
CA GLU A 255 -26.15 33.74 0.36
C GLU A 255 -26.49 34.33 1.74
N GLU A 256 -25.51 34.35 2.65
CA GLU A 256 -25.58 35.06 3.94
C GLU A 256 -25.60 36.60 3.75
#